data_AF-A0A1Z9HEA7-F1
#
_entry.id   AF-A0A1Z9HEA7-F1
#
_cell.length_a   1.000
_cell.length_b   1.000
_cell.length_c   1.000
_cell.angle_alpha   90.00
_cell.angle_beta   90.00
_cell.angle_gamma   90.00
#
_symmetry.space_group_name_H-M   'P 1'
#
loop_
_entity.id
_entity.type
_entity.pdbx_description
1 polymer ?
#
loop_
_entity_poly.entity_id
_entity_poly.type
_entity_poly.pdbx_seq_one_letter_code
_entity_poly.pdbx_strand_id
1 'polypeptide(L)'
;MIKHTGRVDSTNRRVVVVFPSIPEDQDNCLVVDINSLEQRYHDGLMQAVESPEAQASNKLFEVLGRKLFWDGKNILTTLHEKGFLRRVPVDTITLLPSPTETLPLKEFNAYQKMVEETKEEPAIPQTPDSSTKAGEMQQPADENDQDGIARNLLIQAEMMEADAHKKRAEAESVSPGIQKKLGKELVYAEPKRPRGRPKKEATAETTA
;
A
#
# COMPACT_ATOMS: atom_id res chain seq x y z
N MET A 1 -2.63 -10.32 17.39
CA MET A 1 -2.95 -10.88 16.07
C MET A 1 -1.65 -11.46 15.53
N ILE A 2 -1.63 -12.74 15.17
CA ILE A 2 -0.42 -13.39 14.63
C ILE A 2 -0.77 -13.85 13.21
N LYS A 3 -0.29 -13.13 12.21
CA LYS A 3 -0.74 -13.30 10.81
C LYS A 3 -0.36 -14.64 10.20
N HIS A 4 0.76 -15.22 10.63
CA HIS A 4 1.40 -16.39 9.99
C HIS A 4 1.03 -17.73 10.61
N THR A 5 0.12 -17.74 11.59
CA THR A 5 -0.36 -18.97 12.24
C THR A 5 -1.65 -19.43 11.58
N GLY A 6 -1.71 -20.73 11.28
CA GLY A 6 -2.86 -21.35 10.66
C GLY A 6 -3.19 -22.72 11.24
N ARG A 7 -4.17 -23.36 10.63
CA ARG A 7 -4.51 -24.77 10.84
C ARG A 7 -4.64 -25.48 9.50
N VAL A 8 -4.34 -26.77 9.52
CA VAL A 8 -4.66 -27.67 8.40
C VAL A 8 -6.10 -28.15 8.57
N ASP A 9 -6.97 -27.94 7.59
CA ASP A 9 -8.39 -28.27 7.75
C ASP A 9 -8.65 -29.78 7.87
N SER A 10 -7.83 -30.61 7.21
CA SER A 10 -7.95 -32.07 7.27
C SER A 10 -7.59 -32.68 8.63
N THR A 11 -6.66 -32.06 9.38
CA THR A 11 -6.14 -32.64 10.64
C THR A 11 -6.36 -31.74 11.86
N ASN A 12 -6.85 -30.52 11.65
CA ASN A 12 -7.01 -29.46 12.64
C ASN A 12 -5.72 -29.15 13.44
N ARG A 13 -4.55 -29.50 12.89
CA ARG A 13 -3.25 -29.27 13.52
C ARG A 13 -2.84 -27.82 13.31
N ARG A 14 -2.25 -27.22 14.34
CA ARG A 14 -1.68 -25.88 14.29
C ARG A 14 -0.39 -25.89 13.49
N VAL A 15 -0.30 -24.99 12.53
CA VAL A 15 0.84 -24.87 11.63
C VAL A 15 1.27 -23.42 11.50
N VAL A 16 2.56 -23.22 11.26
CA VAL A 16 3.09 -21.92 10.81
C VAL A 16 3.31 -21.99 9.31
N VAL A 17 2.77 -21.01 8.58
CA VAL A 17 2.97 -20.89 7.14
C VAL A 17 4.25 -20.11 6.90
N VAL A 18 5.29 -20.79 6.40
CA VAL A 18 6.61 -20.18 6.16
C VAL A 18 6.68 -19.58 4.76
N PHE A 19 6.24 -20.36 3.77
CA PHE A 19 6.09 -19.92 2.39
C PHE A 19 4.61 -19.97 2.03
N PRO A 20 3.95 -18.83 1.83
CA PRO A 20 2.53 -18.80 1.46
C PRO A 20 2.26 -19.37 0.07
N SER A 21 3.21 -19.24 -0.86
CA SER A 21 3.22 -19.90 -2.17
C SER A 21 4.66 -20.16 -2.62
N ILE A 22 4.86 -21.18 -3.46
CA ILE A 22 6.17 -21.47 -4.07
C ILE A 22 6.21 -20.78 -5.44
N PRO A 23 7.31 -20.09 -5.81
CA PRO A 23 7.39 -19.40 -7.11
C PRO A 23 7.25 -20.34 -8.31
N GLU A 24 7.74 -21.57 -8.18
CA GLU A 24 7.61 -22.63 -9.19
C GLU A 24 6.22 -23.28 -9.18
N ASP A 25 5.52 -23.26 -8.05
CA ASP A 25 4.27 -23.97 -7.82
C ASP A 25 3.34 -23.19 -6.88
N GLN A 26 2.47 -22.39 -7.46
CA GLN A 26 1.62 -21.45 -6.72
C GLN A 26 0.47 -22.15 -5.97
N ASP A 27 0.16 -23.41 -6.32
CA ASP A 27 -0.89 -24.20 -5.67
C ASP A 27 -0.39 -24.89 -4.40
N ASN A 28 0.92 -24.92 -4.20
CA ASN A 28 1.57 -25.49 -3.04
C ASN A 28 2.23 -24.44 -2.16
N CYS A 29 2.27 -24.72 -0.87
CA CYS A 29 2.91 -23.90 0.14
C CYS A 29 3.77 -24.77 1.07
N LEU A 30 4.66 -24.13 1.83
CA LEU A 30 5.45 -24.82 2.85
C LEU A 30 5.01 -24.38 4.23
N VAL A 31 4.65 -25.37 5.02
CA VAL A 31 4.22 -25.20 6.41
C VAL A 31 5.09 -26.01 7.36
N VAL A 32 5.12 -25.56 8.61
CA VAL A 32 5.78 -26.26 9.70
C VAL A 32 4.74 -26.63 10.74
N ASP A 33 4.69 -27.90 11.10
CA ASP A 33 3.87 -28.41 12.19
C ASP A 33 4.53 -28.08 13.52
N ILE A 34 3.90 -27.17 14.26
CA ILE A 34 4.38 -26.70 15.56
C ILE A 34 4.49 -27.85 16.57
N ASN A 35 3.50 -28.76 16.54
CA ASN A 35 3.42 -29.91 17.45
C ASN A 35 4.44 -31.01 17.14
N SER A 36 5.04 -31.01 15.93
CA SER A 36 6.04 -32.00 15.54
C SER A 36 7.46 -31.57 15.92
N LEU A 37 7.64 -30.33 16.36
CA LEU A 37 8.92 -29.77 16.77
C LEU A 37 9.21 -30.12 18.22
N GLU A 38 10.50 -30.30 18.54
CA GLU A 38 10.96 -30.33 19.92
C GLU A 38 10.79 -28.96 20.57
N GLN A 39 10.51 -28.92 21.88
CA GLN A 39 10.20 -27.71 22.64
C GLN A 39 11.15 -26.53 22.39
N ARG A 40 12.46 -26.79 22.28
CA ARG A 40 13.45 -25.71 22.03
C ARG A 40 13.29 -25.05 20.65
N TYR A 41 12.99 -25.84 19.61
CA TYR A 41 12.75 -25.31 18.27
C TYR A 41 11.37 -24.67 18.15
N HIS A 42 10.40 -25.24 18.85
CA HIS A 42 9.07 -24.65 18.99
C HIS A 42 9.16 -23.22 19.54
N ASP A 43 9.80 -23.05 20.69
CA ASP A 43 9.87 -21.75 21.37
C ASP A 43 10.65 -20.72 20.54
N GLY A 44 11.76 -21.14 19.94
CA GLY A 44 12.54 -20.28 19.04
C GLY A 44 11.76 -19.85 17.78
N LEU A 45 10.99 -20.76 17.19
CA LEU A 45 10.16 -20.46 16.01
C LEU A 45 9.02 -19.51 16.39
N MET A 46 8.32 -19.79 17.48
CA MET A 46 7.22 -18.94 17.95
C MET A 46 7.72 -17.53 18.30
N GLN A 47 8.86 -17.40 18.98
CA GLN A 47 9.49 -16.11 19.25
C GLN A 47 9.84 -15.35 17.96
N ALA A 48 10.31 -16.06 16.93
CA ALA A 48 10.60 -15.45 15.64
C ALA A 48 9.31 -14.99 14.94
N VAL A 49 8.25 -15.78 14.95
CA VAL A 49 6.94 -15.48 14.34
C VAL A 49 6.23 -14.33 15.06
N GLU A 50 6.30 -14.27 16.39
CA GLU A 50 5.66 -13.22 17.20
C GLU A 50 6.39 -11.87 17.13
N SER A 51 7.61 -11.86 16.60
CA SER A 51 8.40 -10.65 16.52
C SER A 51 7.78 -9.58 15.61
N PRO A 52 8.03 -8.28 15.87
CA PRO A 52 7.43 -7.20 15.11
C PRO A 52 7.80 -7.25 13.61
N GLU A 53 9.02 -7.69 13.29
CA GLU A 53 9.48 -7.87 11.89
C GLU A 53 8.65 -8.92 11.16
N ALA A 54 8.38 -10.06 11.80
CA ALA A 54 7.55 -11.11 11.24
C ALA A 54 6.10 -10.65 11.10
N GLN A 55 5.54 -9.90 12.06
CA GLN A 55 4.17 -9.39 11.96
C GLN A 55 4.01 -8.24 10.95
N ALA A 56 5.07 -7.48 10.69
CA ALA A 56 5.09 -6.41 9.70
C ALA A 56 5.24 -6.95 8.26
N SER A 57 6.03 -8.00 8.07
CA SER A 57 6.25 -8.61 6.76
C SER A 57 5.12 -9.56 6.38
N ASN A 58 4.74 -9.55 5.09
CA ASN A 58 3.86 -10.57 4.50
C ASN A 58 4.65 -11.86 4.17
N LYS A 59 5.98 -11.76 4.02
CA LYS A 59 6.88 -12.84 3.63
C LYS A 59 7.67 -13.31 4.84
N LEU A 60 7.12 -14.31 5.57
CA LEU A 60 7.73 -14.81 6.80
C LEU A 60 9.14 -15.40 6.58
N PHE A 61 9.35 -16.09 5.46
CA PHE A 61 10.64 -16.71 5.13
C PHE A 61 11.81 -15.72 5.12
N GLU A 62 11.60 -14.45 4.75
CA GLU A 62 12.66 -13.44 4.75
C GLU A 62 13.13 -13.10 6.16
N VAL A 63 12.21 -13.10 7.12
CA VAL A 63 12.50 -12.84 8.53
C VAL A 63 13.14 -14.07 9.17
N LEU A 64 12.60 -15.26 8.93
CA LEU A 64 13.19 -16.51 9.41
C LEU A 64 14.59 -16.73 8.85
N GLY A 65 14.83 -16.33 7.59
CA GLY A 65 16.13 -16.36 6.94
C GLY A 65 17.15 -15.36 7.49
N ARG A 66 16.77 -14.46 8.40
CA ARG A 66 17.70 -13.56 9.11
C ARG A 66 17.85 -13.92 10.57
N LYS A 67 16.88 -14.63 11.15
CA LYS A 67 16.87 -15.02 12.55
C LYS A 67 17.63 -16.31 12.80
N LEU A 68 18.21 -16.37 13.99
CA LEU A 68 19.00 -17.50 14.45
C LEU A 68 18.24 -18.22 15.57
N PHE A 69 18.33 -19.55 15.59
CA PHE A 69 17.96 -20.35 16.74
C PHE A 69 18.99 -20.17 17.87
N TRP A 70 18.69 -20.79 19.02
CA TRP A 70 19.55 -20.82 20.20
C TRP A 70 20.93 -21.44 19.95
N ASP A 71 21.07 -22.24 18.89
CA ASP A 71 22.32 -22.87 18.45
C ASP A 71 23.16 -21.97 17.52
N GLY A 72 22.68 -20.76 17.22
CA GLY A 72 23.35 -19.81 16.31
C GLY A 72 23.17 -20.14 14.84
N LYS A 73 22.37 -21.16 14.49
CA LYS A 73 22.04 -21.47 13.10
C LYS A 73 20.79 -20.72 12.66
N ASN A 74 20.70 -20.44 11.38
CA ASN A 74 19.53 -19.81 10.80
C ASN A 74 18.28 -20.69 10.96
N ILE A 75 17.16 -20.07 11.32
CA ILE A 75 15.91 -20.77 11.58
C ILE A 75 15.44 -21.50 10.32
N LEU A 76 15.43 -20.80 9.18
CA LEU A 76 14.92 -21.36 7.94
C LEU A 76 15.75 -22.54 7.44
N THR A 77 17.09 -22.44 7.50
CA THR A 77 17.98 -23.52 7.06
C THR A 77 17.85 -24.74 7.97
N THR A 78 17.78 -24.53 9.29
CA THR A 78 17.61 -25.63 10.25
C THR A 78 16.29 -26.36 10.07
N LEU A 79 15.20 -25.65 9.78
CA LEU A 79 13.89 -26.27 9.50
C LEU A 79 13.91 -27.09 8.20
N HIS A 80 14.65 -26.64 7.20
CA HIS A 80 14.81 -27.35 5.93
C HIS A 80 15.70 -28.60 6.07
N GLU A 81 16.90 -28.45 6.66
CA GLU A 81 17.85 -29.56 6.87
C GLU A 81 17.26 -30.70 7.70
N LYS A 82 16.42 -30.36 8.68
CA LYS A 82 15.76 -31.34 9.54
C LYS A 82 14.47 -31.93 8.96
N GLY A 83 14.02 -31.45 7.79
CA GLY A 83 12.81 -31.93 7.14
C GLY A 83 11.51 -31.55 7.86
N PHE A 84 11.51 -30.47 8.64
CA PHE A 84 10.30 -29.98 9.30
C PHE A 84 9.37 -29.17 8.38
N LEU A 85 9.91 -28.68 7.26
CA LEU A 85 9.12 -28.06 6.20
C LEU A 85 8.37 -29.13 5.41
N ARG A 86 7.04 -29.02 5.38
CA ARG A 86 6.18 -29.92 4.61
C ARG A 86 5.46 -29.15 3.52
N ARG A 87 5.50 -29.71 2.32
CA ARG A 87 4.73 -29.21 1.18
C ARG A 87 3.28 -29.63 1.33
N VAL A 88 2.38 -28.67 1.31
CA VAL A 88 0.95 -28.86 1.48
C VAL A 88 0.19 -28.00 0.45
N PRO A 89 -0.91 -28.47 -0.13
CA PRO A 89 -1.73 -27.66 -1.02
C PRO A 89 -2.32 -26.46 -0.29
N VAL A 90 -2.30 -25.29 -0.93
CA VAL A 90 -2.80 -24.01 -0.38
C VAL A 90 -4.27 -24.11 0.05
N ASP A 91 -5.08 -24.89 -0.68
CA ASP A 91 -6.52 -25.07 -0.42
C ASP A 91 -6.83 -25.78 0.90
N THR A 92 -5.86 -26.46 1.50
CA THR A 92 -6.07 -27.24 2.75
C THR A 92 -5.69 -26.47 4.02
N ILE A 93 -5.25 -25.22 3.87
CA ILE A 93 -4.75 -24.40 4.96
C ILE A 93 -5.64 -23.18 5.14
N THR A 94 -6.03 -22.98 6.40
CA THR A 94 -6.77 -21.80 6.84
C THR A 94 -5.91 -21.03 7.84
N LEU A 95 -5.71 -19.73 7.60
CA LEU A 95 -5.03 -18.81 8.51
C LEU A 95 -5.97 -18.38 9.64
N LEU A 96 -5.42 -18.22 10.84
CA LEU A 96 -6.14 -17.76 12.03
C LEU A 96 -5.44 -16.54 12.63
N PRO A 97 -5.55 -15.36 11.98
CA PRO A 97 -4.92 -14.15 12.49
C PRO A 97 -5.52 -13.72 13.85
N SER A 98 -6.81 -14.01 14.05
CA SER A 98 -7.57 -13.82 15.29
C SER A 98 -8.33 -15.13 15.61
N PRO A 99 -8.59 -15.47 16.88
CA PRO A 99 -9.38 -16.66 17.22
C PRO A 99 -10.80 -16.66 16.65
N THR A 100 -11.36 -15.50 16.34
CA THR A 100 -12.72 -15.36 15.77
C THR A 100 -12.74 -15.27 14.25
N GLU A 101 -11.61 -15.00 13.62
CA GLU A 101 -11.51 -14.73 12.19
C GLU A 101 -10.65 -15.81 11.53
N THR A 102 -11.23 -16.46 10.53
CA THR A 102 -10.56 -17.50 9.75
C THR A 102 -10.52 -17.06 8.31
N LEU A 103 -9.35 -17.12 7.68
CA LEU A 103 -9.16 -16.75 6.28
C LEU A 103 -8.48 -17.90 5.53
N PRO A 104 -9.09 -18.45 4.47
CA PRO A 104 -8.44 -19.46 3.63
C PRO A 104 -7.14 -18.92 3.01
N LEU A 105 -6.07 -19.73 2.99
CA LEU A 105 -4.78 -19.29 2.45
C LEU A 105 -4.86 -18.93 0.96
N LYS A 106 -5.75 -19.58 0.21
CA LYS A 106 -6.00 -19.30 -1.22
C LYS A 106 -6.44 -17.85 -1.44
N GLU A 107 -7.40 -17.39 -0.65
CA GLU A 107 -7.93 -16.02 -0.74
C GLU A 107 -6.89 -15.00 -0.31
N PHE A 108 -6.14 -15.31 0.76
CA PHE A 108 -5.03 -14.47 1.21
C PHE A 108 -3.96 -14.30 0.13
N ASN A 109 -3.57 -15.39 -0.53
CA ASN A 109 -2.57 -15.35 -1.61
C ASN A 109 -3.06 -14.55 -2.82
N ALA A 110 -4.33 -14.68 -3.19
CA ALA A 110 -4.93 -13.89 -4.27
C ALA A 110 -4.93 -12.39 -3.92
N TYR A 111 -5.30 -12.04 -2.69
CA TYR A 111 -5.25 -10.66 -2.20
C TYR A 111 -3.82 -10.09 -2.20
N GLN A 112 -2.83 -10.86 -1.75
CA GLN A 112 -1.42 -10.45 -1.77
C GLN A 112 -0.94 -10.16 -3.20
N LYS A 113 -1.29 -11.00 -4.17
CA LYS A 113 -0.95 -10.78 -5.58
C LYS A 113 -1.58 -9.53 -6.14
N MET A 114 -2.87 -9.28 -5.86
CA MET A 114 -3.55 -8.05 -6.29
C MET A 114 -2.87 -6.81 -5.70
N VAL A 115 -2.45 -6.87 -4.44
CA VAL A 115 -1.74 -5.76 -3.78
C VAL A 115 -0.33 -5.58 -4.34
N GLU A 116 0.40 -6.67 -4.63
CA GLU A 116 1.72 -6.61 -5.28
C GLU A 116 1.61 -6.05 -6.70
N GLU A 117 0.65 -6.50 -7.51
CA GLU A 117 0.40 -6.02 -8.88
C GLU A 117 -0.05 -4.55 -8.89
N THR A 118 -0.86 -4.12 -7.92
CA THR A 118 -1.21 -2.70 -7.76
C THR A 118 -0.01 -1.85 -7.31
N LYS A 119 1.00 -2.47 -6.69
CA LYS A 119 2.26 -1.82 -6.32
C LYS A 119 3.27 -1.81 -7.48
N GLU A 120 3.16 -2.77 -8.37
CA GLU A 120 4.00 -2.98 -9.56
C GLU A 120 3.22 -2.60 -10.83
N GLU A 121 2.87 -1.30 -10.96
CA GLU A 121 2.94 -0.46 -12.17
C GLU A 121 1.79 0.56 -12.33
N PRO A 122 2.08 1.78 -12.86
CA PRO A 122 3.32 2.22 -13.52
C PRO A 122 4.20 3.07 -12.57
N ALA A 123 5.54 3.01 -12.54
CA ALA A 123 6.50 2.97 -13.64
C ALA A 123 6.10 3.90 -14.79
N ILE A 124 6.38 5.20 -14.62
CA ILE A 124 6.37 6.17 -15.73
C ILE A 124 7.14 5.54 -16.91
N PRO A 125 6.54 5.36 -18.09
CA PRO A 125 7.25 4.82 -19.24
C PRO A 125 8.41 5.75 -19.60
N GLN A 126 9.64 5.31 -19.32
CA GLN A 126 10.80 5.89 -20.00
C GLN A 126 10.86 5.28 -21.39
N THR A 127 10.40 6.04 -22.37
CA THR A 127 10.91 5.97 -23.75
C THR A 127 11.38 7.37 -24.18
N PRO A 128 12.38 7.43 -25.06
CA PRO A 128 13.55 8.30 -24.89
C PRO A 128 13.52 9.59 -25.72
N ASP A 129 14.41 10.50 -25.34
CA ASP A 129 14.83 11.75 -26.00
C ASP A 129 13.86 12.94 -26.00
N SER A 130 14.00 13.75 -24.95
CA SER A 130 14.61 15.08 -25.15
C SER A 130 15.28 15.53 -23.87
N SER A 131 16.58 15.22 -23.80
CA SER A 131 17.53 15.93 -22.96
C SER A 131 17.51 17.42 -23.31
N THR A 132 16.70 18.24 -22.65
CA THR A 132 17.08 19.64 -22.44
C THR A 132 16.40 20.20 -21.19
N LYS A 133 17.23 20.38 -20.15
CA LYS A 133 17.06 21.36 -19.07
C LYS A 133 16.13 21.01 -17.89
N ALA A 134 16.41 19.88 -17.25
CA ALA A 134 16.19 19.70 -15.80
C ALA A 134 17.54 19.79 -15.08
N GLY A 135 18.20 20.94 -15.22
CA GLY A 135 19.40 21.31 -14.50
C GLY A 135 19.33 22.82 -14.32
N GLU A 136 19.54 23.27 -13.07
CA GLU A 136 19.30 24.62 -12.54
C GLU A 136 17.81 24.82 -12.12
N MET A 137 17.44 25.05 -10.86
CA MET A 137 18.14 25.74 -9.78
C MET A 137 17.74 25.17 -8.41
N GLN A 138 18.76 24.75 -7.65
CA GLN A 138 18.87 25.16 -6.25
C GLN A 138 18.79 26.69 -6.20
N GLN A 139 17.93 27.27 -5.36
CA GLN A 139 18.31 28.10 -4.21
C GLN A 139 17.07 28.65 -3.46
N PRO A 140 17.24 29.18 -2.23
CA PRO A 140 16.27 29.09 -1.16
C PRO A 140 15.05 29.97 -1.45
N ALA A 141 13.91 29.57 -0.89
CA ALA A 141 12.75 30.43 -0.82
C ALA A 141 13.15 31.72 -0.06
N ASP A 142 13.29 32.81 -0.80
CA ASP A 142 13.11 34.15 -0.28
C ASP A 142 11.64 34.21 0.18
N GLU A 143 11.40 34.60 1.44
CA GLU A 143 10.06 34.53 2.09
C GLU A 143 9.00 35.45 1.44
N ASN A 144 9.30 36.09 0.31
CA ASN A 144 8.43 37.04 -0.38
C ASN A 144 8.06 36.68 -1.84
N ASP A 145 8.45 35.50 -2.36
CA ASP A 145 8.21 35.14 -3.76
C ASP A 145 6.78 34.59 -3.99
N GLN A 146 5.79 35.48 -3.90
CA GLN A 146 4.36 35.15 -4.04
C GLN A 146 4.02 34.45 -5.36
N ASP A 147 4.76 34.76 -6.43
CA ASP A 147 4.56 34.16 -7.75
C ASP A 147 4.99 32.67 -7.78
N GLY A 148 6.01 32.30 -7.01
CA GLY A 148 6.44 30.90 -6.86
C GLY A 148 5.41 30.07 -6.09
N ILE A 149 4.86 30.65 -5.02
CA ILE A 149 3.78 30.05 -4.23
C ILE A 149 2.52 29.89 -5.09
N ALA A 150 2.16 30.91 -5.87
CA ALA A 150 0.99 30.88 -6.75
C ALA A 150 1.09 29.79 -7.83
N ARG A 151 2.26 29.63 -8.47
CA ARG A 151 2.49 28.56 -9.46
C ARG A 151 2.36 27.18 -8.83
N ASN A 152 2.92 26.98 -7.64
CA ASN A 152 2.83 25.70 -6.93
C ASN A 152 1.37 25.39 -6.54
N LEU A 153 0.61 26.39 -6.06
CA LEU A 153 -0.82 26.23 -5.75
C LEU A 153 -1.65 25.88 -6.98
N LEU A 154 -1.34 26.45 -8.15
CA LEU A 154 -2.05 26.15 -9.40
C LEU A 154 -1.80 24.70 -9.84
N ILE A 155 -0.55 24.24 -9.76
CA ILE A 155 -0.19 22.85 -10.07
C ILE A 155 -0.88 21.87 -9.10
N GLN A 156 -0.96 22.21 -7.81
CA GLN A 156 -1.69 21.42 -6.81
C GLN A 156 -3.19 21.38 -7.09
N ALA A 157 -3.78 22.50 -7.51
CA ALA A 157 -5.21 22.58 -7.86
C ALA A 157 -5.54 21.71 -9.09
N GLU A 158 -4.71 21.75 -10.13
CA GLU A 158 -4.89 20.94 -11.34
C GLU A 158 -4.86 19.44 -11.03
N MET A 159 -3.90 19.01 -10.20
CA MET A 159 -3.82 17.63 -9.74
C MET A 159 -5.07 17.21 -8.97
N MET A 160 -5.58 18.09 -8.10
CA MET A 160 -6.77 17.80 -7.27
C MET A 160 -8.07 17.78 -8.10
N GLU A 161 -8.16 18.58 -9.16
CA GLU A 161 -9.31 18.57 -10.07
C GLU A 161 -9.37 17.27 -10.89
N ALA A 162 -8.21 16.80 -11.37
CA ALA A 162 -8.11 15.51 -12.05
C ALA A 162 -8.57 14.35 -11.15
N ASP A 163 -8.16 14.35 -9.88
CA ASP A 163 -8.58 13.35 -8.89
C ASP A 163 -10.07 13.46 -8.55
N ALA A 164 -10.59 14.69 -8.42
CA ALA A 164 -12.01 14.92 -8.18
C ALA A 164 -12.87 14.42 -9.35
N HIS A 165 -12.42 14.61 -10.59
CA HIS A 165 -13.11 14.12 -11.78
C HIS A 165 -13.19 12.59 -11.81
N LYS A 166 -12.07 11.90 -11.51
CA LYS A 166 -12.03 10.43 -11.41
C LYS A 166 -13.01 9.92 -10.36
N LYS A 167 -13.00 10.51 -9.16
CA LYS A 167 -13.93 10.12 -8.08
C LYS A 167 -15.39 10.37 -8.42
N ARG A 168 -15.70 11.43 -9.18
CA ARG A 168 -17.05 11.70 -9.67
C ARG A 168 -17.53 10.64 -10.66
N ALA A 169 -16.66 10.22 -11.58
CA ALA A 169 -16.96 9.16 -12.54
C ALA A 169 -17.17 7.80 -11.83
N GLU A 170 -16.33 7.48 -10.84
CA GLU A 170 -16.48 6.28 -10.00
C GLU A 170 -17.80 6.31 -9.23
N ALA A 171 -18.14 7.42 -8.58
CA ALA A 171 -19.40 7.57 -7.85
C ALA A 171 -20.64 7.39 -8.76
N GLU A 172 -20.56 7.84 -10.01
CA GLU A 172 -21.65 7.68 -10.98
C GLU A 172 -21.77 6.24 -11.49
N SER A 173 -20.65 5.52 -11.61
CA SER A 173 -20.65 4.08 -11.90
C SER A 173 -21.28 3.26 -10.77
N VAL A 174 -21.03 3.63 -9.51
CA VAL A 174 -21.57 2.95 -8.33
C VAL A 174 -23.07 3.22 -8.16
N SER A 175 -23.53 4.43 -8.44
CA SER A 175 -24.95 4.75 -8.38
C SER A 175 -25.34 5.86 -9.36
N PRO A 176 -26.05 5.50 -10.45
CA PRO A 176 -26.47 6.45 -11.47
C PRO A 176 -27.35 7.56 -10.87
N GLY A 177 -26.97 8.82 -11.12
CA GLY A 177 -27.73 9.98 -10.68
C GLY A 177 -27.54 10.41 -9.22
N ILE A 178 -26.57 9.86 -8.48
CA ILE A 178 -26.20 10.36 -7.13
C ILE A 178 -25.81 11.83 -7.17
N GLN A 179 -25.04 12.26 -8.18
CA GLN A 179 -24.63 13.66 -8.31
C GLN A 179 -25.84 14.62 -8.40
N LYS A 180 -26.91 14.18 -9.07
CA LYS A 180 -28.16 14.95 -9.22
C LYS A 180 -29.02 14.92 -7.95
N LYS A 181 -29.00 13.81 -7.21
CA LYS A 181 -29.70 13.64 -5.92
C LYS A 181 -29.01 14.36 -4.76
N LEU A 182 -27.68 14.52 -4.80
CA LEU A 182 -26.91 15.16 -3.73
C LEU A 182 -27.08 16.69 -3.71
N GLY A 183 -27.82 17.28 -4.67
CA GLY A 183 -28.20 18.69 -4.66
C GLY A 183 -27.03 19.68 -4.68
N LYS A 184 -25.81 19.22 -4.98
CA LYS A 184 -24.64 20.09 -5.08
C LYS A 184 -24.40 20.43 -6.54
N GLU A 185 -25.17 21.42 -6.97
CA GLU A 185 -24.68 22.40 -7.93
C GLU A 185 -23.44 23.08 -7.32
N LEU A 186 -22.29 22.40 -7.36
CA LEU A 186 -20.98 23.07 -7.30
C LEU A 186 -20.74 23.68 -8.68
N VAL A 187 -21.60 24.63 -9.05
CA VAL A 187 -21.18 25.69 -9.96
C VAL A 187 -20.09 26.41 -9.20
N TYR A 188 -18.89 26.43 -9.77
CA TYR A 188 -17.83 27.35 -9.34
C TYR A 188 -18.50 28.71 -9.19
N ALA A 189 -18.69 29.17 -7.96
CA ALA A 189 -19.21 30.49 -7.71
C ALA A 189 -18.13 31.45 -8.18
N GLU A 190 -18.25 31.91 -9.43
CA GLU A 190 -17.36 32.95 -9.96
C GLU A 190 -17.37 34.10 -8.95
N PRO A 191 -16.20 34.51 -8.42
CA PRO A 191 -16.16 35.58 -7.45
C PRO A 191 -16.69 36.84 -8.13
N LYS A 192 -17.82 37.37 -7.62
CA LYS A 192 -18.40 38.63 -8.09
C LYS A 192 -17.31 39.70 -8.07
N ARG A 193 -16.95 40.19 -9.26
CA ARG A 193 -15.94 41.25 -9.43
C ARG A 193 -16.30 42.43 -8.52
N PRO A 194 -15.37 42.95 -7.70
CA PRO A 194 -15.66 44.12 -6.88
C PRO A 194 -16.02 45.31 -7.79
N ARG A 195 -17.13 46.00 -7.48
CA ARG A 195 -17.55 47.22 -8.19
C ARG A 195 -16.40 48.22 -8.14
N GLY A 196 -15.85 48.54 -9.32
CA GLY A 196 -14.75 49.48 -9.45
C GLY A 196 -15.07 50.84 -8.83
N ARG A 197 -14.07 51.42 -8.17
CA ARG A 197 -14.05 52.83 -7.75
C ARG A 197 -14.28 53.72 -8.98
N PRO A 198 -15.21 54.69 -8.98
CA PRO A 198 -15.38 55.58 -10.11
C PRO A 198 -14.08 56.37 -10.35
N LYS A 199 -13.71 56.54 -11.63
CA LYS A 199 -12.60 57.37 -12.07
C LYS A 199 -12.82 58.80 -11.55
N LYS A 200 -11.80 59.35 -10.88
CA LYS A 200 -11.72 60.78 -10.58
C LYS A 200 -11.44 61.51 -11.90
N GLU A 201 -12.44 62.16 -12.46
CA GLU A 201 -12.21 63.14 -13.53
C GLU A 201 -11.46 64.33 -12.92
N ALA A 202 -10.26 64.58 -13.45
CA ALA A 202 -9.53 65.81 -13.21
C ALA A 202 -10.11 66.86 -14.15
N THR A 203 -10.94 67.75 -13.63
CA THR A 203 -11.32 68.99 -14.33
C THR A 203 -10.10 69.90 -14.41
N ALA A 204 -9.63 70.12 -15.64
CA ALA A 204 -8.64 71.10 -15.98
C ALA A 204 -9.16 72.53 -15.70
N GLU A 205 -8.20 73.39 -15.36
CA GLU A 205 -8.32 74.79 -15.04
C GLU A 205 -9.02 75.61 -16.14
N THR A 206 -9.82 76.60 -15.75
CA THR A 206 -10.10 77.78 -16.60
C THR A 206 -10.37 78.96 -15.68
N THR A 207 -9.37 79.82 -15.49
CA THR A 207 -9.58 81.21 -15.09
C THR A 207 -9.05 82.07 -16.23
N ALA A 208 -9.97 82.87 -16.79
CA ALA A 208 -9.72 83.90 -17.77
C ALA A 208 -9.07 85.15 -17.15
#